data_AF-A0A429XBN2-F1
#
_entry.id   AF-A0A429XBN2-F1
#
_cell.length_a   1.000
_cell.length_b   1.000
_cell.length_c   1.000
_cell.angle_alpha   90.00
_cell.angle_beta   90.00
_cell.angle_gamma   90.00
#
_symmetry.space_group_name_H-M   'P 1'
#
loop_
_entity.id
_entity.type
_entity.pdbx_description
1 polymer ?
#
loop_
_entity_poly.entity_id
_entity_poly.type
_entity_poly.pdbx_seq_one_letter_code
_entity_poly.pdbx_strand_id
1 'polypeptide(L)'
;MCPYPVQHKVLIQIWEVFCLKRTGEIALGIIGIILSALMSLGGILLIWANQSSEFKTELEDQFTADPTLEFNAGDVSTMLDAVGTFGWAIVVASIIGIILGLIGVISIKGNKKPKLAGWMFIIGALLTGIISVGFGFLPAILYLIAGIMAFARKAPSESPAY
;
A
#
# COMPACT_ATOMS: atom_id res chain seq x y z
N MET A 1 -19.69 -21.42 -21.35
CA MET A 1 -20.22 -20.15 -21.86
C MET A 1 -21.25 -19.60 -20.88
N CYS A 2 -21.10 -18.38 -20.37
CA CYS A 2 -22.19 -17.69 -19.67
C CYS A 2 -22.99 -16.89 -20.71
N PRO A 3 -24.32 -17.02 -20.80
CA PRO A 3 -25.11 -16.13 -21.63
C PRO A 3 -25.37 -14.84 -20.83
N TYR A 4 -24.92 -13.69 -21.34
CA TYR A 4 -25.39 -12.39 -20.86
C TYR A 4 -25.93 -11.56 -22.02
N PRO A 5 -27.13 -10.97 -21.88
CA PRO A 5 -27.70 -10.14 -22.92
C PRO A 5 -26.92 -8.83 -23.02
N VAL A 6 -26.42 -8.59 -24.22
CA VAL A 6 -25.96 -7.31 -24.78
C VAL A 6 -26.87 -6.17 -24.33
N GLN A 7 -26.33 -5.08 -23.76
CA GLN A 7 -26.82 -3.71 -24.02
C GLN A 7 -25.96 -2.52 -23.51
N HIS A 8 -24.81 -2.67 -22.83
CA HIS A 8 -23.92 -1.50 -22.61
C HIS A 8 -22.44 -1.83 -22.85
N LYS A 9 -21.96 -1.60 -24.07
CA LYS A 9 -20.58 -1.91 -24.52
C LYS A 9 -19.48 -1.26 -23.65
N VAL A 10 -19.72 -0.10 -23.05
CA VAL A 10 -18.75 0.57 -22.16
C VAL A 10 -18.64 -0.16 -20.81
N LEU A 11 -19.78 -0.59 -20.25
CA LEU A 11 -19.82 -1.41 -19.04
C LEU A 11 -19.19 -2.79 -19.29
N ILE A 12 -19.35 -3.36 -20.49
CA ILE A 12 -18.76 -4.66 -20.89
C ILE A 12 -17.24 -4.59 -21.01
N GLN A 13 -16.65 -3.53 -21.55
CA GLN A 13 -15.19 -3.40 -21.62
C GLN A 13 -14.56 -3.23 -20.22
N ILE A 14 -15.20 -2.47 -19.34
CA ILE A 14 -14.80 -2.40 -17.92
C ILE A 14 -15.00 -3.77 -17.26
N TRP A 15 -16.09 -4.48 -17.56
CA TRP A 15 -16.37 -5.83 -17.07
C TRP A 15 -15.43 -6.91 -17.63
N GLU A 16 -14.87 -6.76 -18.82
CA GLU A 16 -13.93 -7.72 -19.40
C GLU A 16 -12.51 -7.55 -18.85
N VAL A 17 -12.09 -6.32 -18.55
CA VAL A 17 -10.91 -6.07 -17.69
C VAL A 17 -11.14 -6.64 -16.28
N PHE A 18 -12.40 -6.66 -15.81
CA PHE A 18 -12.82 -7.17 -14.51
C PHE A 18 -13.22 -8.67 -14.50
N CYS A 19 -13.31 -9.33 -15.66
CA CYS A 19 -13.49 -10.77 -15.82
C CYS A 19 -12.16 -11.48 -15.53
N LEU A 20 -11.70 -11.26 -14.30
CA LEU A 20 -10.42 -11.67 -13.81
C LEU A 20 -10.39 -13.19 -13.66
N LYS A 21 -9.60 -13.82 -14.54
CA LYS A 21 -8.84 -15.01 -14.14
C LYS A 21 -8.24 -14.69 -12.77
N ARG A 22 -8.32 -15.66 -11.86
CA ARG A 22 -7.80 -15.70 -10.47
C ARG A 22 -6.46 -14.97 -10.24
N THR A 23 -5.68 -14.77 -11.30
CA THR A 23 -4.40 -14.10 -11.38
C THR A 23 -4.40 -12.62 -11.02
N GLY A 24 -5.37 -11.78 -11.40
CA GLY A 24 -5.19 -10.33 -11.22
C GLY A 24 -5.50 -9.78 -9.83
N GLU A 25 -6.37 -10.42 -9.04
CA GLU A 25 -6.49 -10.14 -7.60
C GLU A 25 -5.16 -10.45 -6.87
N ILE A 26 -4.57 -11.59 -7.21
CA ILE A 26 -3.26 -12.01 -6.71
C ILE A 26 -2.16 -11.07 -7.20
N ALA A 27 -2.16 -10.67 -8.47
CA ALA A 27 -1.15 -9.78 -9.03
C ALA A 27 -1.22 -8.39 -8.37
N LEU A 28 -2.40 -7.83 -8.19
CA LEU A 28 -2.59 -6.54 -7.52
C LEU A 28 -2.17 -6.59 -6.05
N GLY A 29 -2.51 -7.67 -5.34
CA GLY A 29 -2.01 -7.91 -3.98
C GLY A 29 -0.48 -8.01 -3.91
N ILE A 30 0.15 -8.75 -4.84
CA ILE A 30 1.61 -8.91 -4.91
C ILE A 30 2.30 -7.57 -5.24
N ILE A 31 1.78 -6.79 -6.19
CA ILE A 31 2.32 -5.47 -6.53
C ILE A 31 2.22 -4.55 -5.31
N GLY A 32 1.10 -4.57 -4.58
CA GLY A 32 0.96 -3.82 -3.33
C GLY A 32 1.99 -4.20 -2.26
N ILE A 33 2.30 -5.51 -2.12
CA ILE A 33 3.33 -6.01 -1.20
C ILE A 33 4.71 -5.52 -1.62
N ILE A 34 5.06 -5.63 -2.90
CA ILE A 34 6.37 -5.19 -3.42
C ILE A 34 6.56 -3.69 -3.21
N LEU A 35 5.53 -2.88 -3.49
CA LEU A 35 5.59 -1.44 -3.25
C LEU A 35 5.68 -1.12 -1.76
N SER A 36 4.97 -1.86 -0.90
CA SER A 36 5.10 -1.70 0.55
C SER A 36 6.55 -2.03 1.00
N ALA A 37 7.17 -3.05 0.43
CA ALA A 37 8.57 -3.38 0.72
C ALA A 37 9.56 -2.31 0.23
N LEU A 38 9.36 -1.76 -0.96
CA LEU A 38 10.16 -0.64 -1.47
C LEU A 38 10.02 0.61 -0.58
N MET A 39 8.80 0.91 -0.11
CA MET A 39 8.56 1.99 0.83
C MET A 39 9.25 1.76 2.17
N SER A 40 9.25 0.52 2.67
CA SER A 40 9.99 0.14 3.89
C SER A 40 11.49 0.39 3.72
N LEU A 41 12.07 0.05 2.56
CA LEU A 41 13.48 0.32 2.28
C LEU A 41 13.77 1.82 2.28
N GLY A 42 12.92 2.64 1.65
CA GLY A 42 13.03 4.10 1.68
C GLY A 42 12.95 4.67 3.10
N GLY A 43 12.02 4.18 3.93
CA GLY A 43 11.89 4.59 5.33
C GLY A 43 13.12 4.21 6.17
N ILE A 44 13.68 3.01 5.98
CA ILE A 44 14.91 2.58 6.65
C ILE A 44 16.09 3.47 6.25
N LEU A 45 16.22 3.81 4.96
CA LEU A 45 17.27 4.72 4.48
C LEU A 45 17.14 6.12 5.10
N LEU A 46 15.92 6.65 5.22
CA LEU A 46 15.66 7.94 5.88
C LEU A 46 16.04 7.91 7.36
N ILE A 47 15.68 6.84 8.09
CA ILE A 47 16.05 6.68 9.49
C ILE A 47 17.57 6.59 9.63
N TRP A 48 18.22 5.80 8.76
CA TRP A 48 19.68 5.64 8.77
C TRP A 48 20.40 6.97 8.52
N ALA A 49 19.95 7.74 7.51
CA ALA A 49 20.47 9.07 7.24
C ALA A 49 20.23 10.03 8.42
N ASN A 50 19.10 9.93 9.11
CA ASN A 50 18.83 10.76 10.28
C ASN A 50 19.67 10.37 11.51
N GLN A 51 20.13 9.12 11.61
CA GLN A 51 20.94 8.67 12.74
C GLN A 51 22.43 9.02 12.60
N SER A 52 22.92 9.32 11.41
CA SER A 52 24.32 9.74 11.25
C SER A 52 24.50 11.17 11.77
N SER A 53 25.36 11.32 12.78
CA SER A 53 25.69 12.62 13.37
C SER A 53 26.27 13.59 12.33
N GLU A 54 27.07 13.08 11.38
CA GLU A 54 27.61 13.88 10.28
C GLU A 54 26.51 14.49 9.40
N PHE A 55 25.46 13.74 9.08
CA PHE A 55 24.36 14.24 8.25
C PHE A 55 23.53 15.29 9.00
N LYS A 56 23.28 15.08 10.30
CA LYS A 56 22.58 16.06 11.13
C LYS A 56 23.37 17.37 11.25
N THR A 57 24.67 17.29 11.53
CA THR A 57 25.54 18.47 11.65
C THR A 57 25.70 19.21 10.32
N GLU A 58 25.88 18.51 9.20
CA GLU A 58 25.98 19.13 7.88
C GLU A 58 24.68 19.86 7.49
N LEU A 59 23.52 19.26 7.78
CA LEU A 59 22.23 19.93 7.56
C LEU A 59 22.04 21.14 8.48
N GLU A 60 22.39 21.02 9.76
CA GLU A 60 22.33 22.17 10.69
C GLU A 60 23.22 23.32 10.22
N ASP A 61 24.45 23.04 9.80
CA ASP A 61 25.37 24.05 9.29
C ASP A 61 24.84 24.70 7.99
N GLN A 62 24.28 23.92 7.06
CA GLN A 62 23.71 24.47 5.82
C GLN A 62 22.46 25.33 6.05
N PHE A 63 21.57 24.92 6.96
CA PHE A 63 20.34 25.66 7.24
C PHE A 63 20.57 26.89 8.11
N THR A 64 21.57 26.89 8.99
CA THR A 64 21.94 28.05 9.82
C THR A 64 22.88 29.03 9.12
N ALA A 65 23.61 28.58 8.09
CA ALA A 65 24.48 29.44 7.29
C ALA A 65 23.71 30.30 6.27
N ASP A 66 22.44 29.99 5.96
CA ASP A 66 21.63 30.79 5.03
C ASP A 66 20.92 31.94 5.77
N PRO A 67 21.37 33.21 5.59
CA PRO A 67 20.79 34.36 6.28
C PRO A 67 19.37 34.70 5.81
N THR A 68 18.85 34.04 4.77
CA THR A 68 17.46 34.23 4.29
C THR A 68 16.46 33.36 5.04
N LEU A 69 16.93 32.34 5.77
CA LEU A 69 16.10 31.46 6.56
C LEU A 69 16.30 31.75 8.05
N GLU A 70 15.27 32.24 8.73
CA GLU A 70 15.28 32.47 10.19
C GLU A 70 15.16 31.15 10.98
N PHE A 71 15.92 30.12 10.62
CA PHE A 71 15.96 28.87 11.38
C PHE A 71 17.13 28.87 12.36
N ASN A 72 16.84 28.65 13.64
CA ASN A 72 17.89 28.39 14.62
C ASN A 72 18.25 26.91 14.63
N ALA A 73 19.41 26.55 15.19
CA ALA A 73 19.82 25.15 15.35
C ALA A 73 18.75 24.29 16.08
N GLY A 74 18.03 24.87 17.04
CA GLY A 74 16.92 24.21 17.73
C GLY A 74 15.74 23.86 16.82
N ASP A 75 15.45 24.68 15.82
CA ASP A 75 14.34 24.46 14.88
C ASP A 75 14.69 23.34 13.88
N VAL A 76 15.94 23.34 13.39
CA VAL A 76 16.46 22.31 12.49
C VAL A 76 16.49 20.94 13.18
N SER A 77 16.96 20.88 14.44
CA SER A 77 16.96 19.63 15.21
C SER A 77 15.54 19.07 15.41
N THR A 78 14.56 19.94 15.67
CA THR A 78 13.14 19.56 15.80
C THR A 78 12.58 19.04 14.47
N MET A 79 12.92 19.66 13.34
CA MET A 79 12.55 19.16 12.01
C MET A 79 13.18 17.79 11.72
N LEU A 80 14.47 17.61 12.02
CA LEU A 80 15.16 16.35 11.83
C LEU A 80 14.53 15.23 12.66
N ASP A 81 14.17 15.49 13.92
CA ASP A 81 13.51 14.50 14.76
C ASP A 81 12.08 14.17 14.27
N ALA A 82 11.37 15.16 13.72
CA ALA A 82 10.09 14.94 13.04
C ALA A 82 10.24 14.04 11.79
N VAL A 83 11.27 14.27 10.98
CA VAL A 83 11.61 13.42 9.81
C VAL A 83 11.96 12.00 10.26
N GLY A 84 12.75 11.84 11.33
CA GLY A 84 13.07 10.53 11.89
C GLY A 84 11.81 9.78 12.36
N THR A 85 10.91 10.47 13.09
CA THR A 85 9.62 9.92 13.53
C THR A 85 8.74 9.52 12.36
N PHE A 86 8.69 10.36 11.32
CA PHE A 86 7.94 10.07 10.09
C PHE A 86 8.52 8.87 9.33
N GLY A 87 9.84 8.74 9.26
CA GLY A 87 10.52 7.57 8.70
C GLY A 87 10.09 6.28 9.40
N TRP A 88 10.05 6.29 10.73
CA TRP A 88 9.53 5.16 11.52
C TRP A 88 8.06 4.86 11.25
N ALA A 89 7.21 5.88 11.14
CA ALA A 89 5.81 5.70 10.79
C ALA A 89 5.62 4.99 9.44
N ILE A 90 6.42 5.35 8.42
CA ILE A 90 6.41 4.70 7.10
C ILE A 90 6.84 3.23 7.21
N VAL A 91 7.92 2.94 7.95
CA VAL A 91 8.42 1.56 8.12
C VAL A 91 7.39 0.69 8.84
N VAL A 92 6.79 1.19 9.92
CA VAL A 92 5.77 0.43 10.66
C VAL A 92 4.53 0.19 9.79
N ALA A 93 4.06 1.23 9.08
CA ALA A 93 2.92 1.12 8.18
C ALA A 93 3.16 0.09 7.07
N SER A 94 4.33 0.14 6.43
CA SER A 94 4.70 -0.77 5.35
C SER A 94 4.82 -2.21 5.82
N ILE A 95 5.39 -2.47 7.00
CA ILE A 95 5.44 -3.82 7.60
C ILE A 95 4.02 -4.38 7.81
N ILE A 96 3.13 -3.57 8.39
CA ILE A 96 1.72 -3.94 8.57
C ILE A 96 1.08 -4.26 7.21
N GLY A 97 1.28 -3.39 6.21
CA GLY A 97 0.80 -3.58 4.85
C GLY A 97 1.28 -4.88 4.22
N ILE A 98 2.57 -5.22 4.38
CA ILE A 98 3.15 -6.46 3.87
C ILE A 98 2.49 -7.68 4.52
N ILE A 99 2.32 -7.68 5.84
CA ILE A 99 1.71 -8.81 6.57
C ILE A 99 0.26 -9.02 6.14
N LEU A 100 -0.55 -7.95 6.13
CA LEU A 100 -1.95 -8.02 5.69
C LEU A 100 -2.05 -8.40 4.21
N GLY A 101 -1.16 -7.87 3.37
CA GLY A 101 -1.06 -8.21 1.97
C GLY A 101 -0.79 -9.70 1.75
N LEU A 102 0.19 -10.26 2.45
CA LEU A 102 0.51 -11.69 2.37
C LEU A 102 -0.67 -12.55 2.81
N ILE A 103 -1.30 -12.24 3.94
CA ILE A 103 -2.45 -13.01 4.45
C ILE A 103 -3.62 -12.93 3.46
N GLY A 104 -3.87 -11.76 2.85
CA GLY A 104 -4.85 -11.57 1.80
C GLY A 104 -4.58 -12.47 0.58
N VAL A 105 -3.37 -12.41 0.03
CA VAL A 105 -2.95 -13.22 -1.12
C VAL A 105 -3.06 -14.73 -0.83
N ILE A 106 -2.60 -15.18 0.34
CA ILE A 106 -2.67 -16.60 0.74
C ILE A 106 -4.14 -17.05 0.88
N SER A 107 -5.01 -16.20 1.42
CA SER A 107 -6.45 -16.49 1.58
C SER A 107 -7.15 -16.70 0.23
N ILE A 108 -6.69 -16.04 -0.83
CA ILE A 108 -7.19 -16.20 -2.20
C ILE A 108 -6.63 -17.46 -2.87
N LYS A 109 -5.33 -17.72 -2.64
CA LYS A 109 -4.57 -18.84 -3.24
C LYS A 109 -5.17 -20.22 -2.93
N GLY A 110 -6.05 -20.36 -1.93
CA GLY A 110 -6.73 -21.61 -1.59
C GLY A 110 -8.21 -21.72 -1.99
N ASN A 111 -8.82 -20.70 -2.60
CA ASN A 111 -10.28 -20.61 -2.81
C ASN A 111 -11.12 -20.71 -1.53
N LYS A 112 -10.50 -20.64 -0.35
CA LYS A 112 -11.16 -21.04 0.90
C LYS A 112 -12.20 -20.01 1.30
N LYS A 113 -11.92 -18.69 1.20
CA LYS A 113 -12.87 -17.59 1.50
C LYS A 113 -12.48 -16.24 0.84
N PRO A 114 -12.94 -15.90 -0.39
CA PRO A 114 -12.61 -14.61 -1.02
C PRO A 114 -13.09 -13.40 -0.20
N LYS A 115 -14.20 -13.54 0.53
CA LYS A 115 -14.71 -12.50 1.44
C LYS A 115 -13.76 -12.14 2.58
N LEU A 116 -12.94 -13.08 3.05
CA LEU A 116 -11.95 -12.82 4.11
C LEU A 116 -10.75 -12.03 3.56
N ALA A 117 -10.33 -12.36 2.34
CA ALA A 117 -9.24 -11.66 1.67
C ALA A 117 -9.61 -10.19 1.37
N GLY A 118 -10.86 -9.94 0.97
CA GLY A 118 -11.37 -8.58 0.76
C GLY A 118 -11.24 -7.70 2.00
N TRP A 119 -11.67 -8.19 3.16
CA TRP A 119 -11.52 -7.46 4.43
C TRP A 119 -10.06 -7.21 4.79
N MET A 120 -9.18 -8.21 4.61
CA MET A 120 -7.74 -8.07 4.89
C MET A 120 -7.10 -6.98 4.05
N PHE A 121 -7.43 -6.89 2.76
CA PHE A 121 -6.89 -5.84 1.90
C PHE A 121 -7.50 -4.45 2.17
N ILE A 122 -8.79 -4.35 2.48
CA ILE A 122 -9.39 -3.05 2.86
C ILE A 122 -8.77 -2.53 4.15
N ILE A 123 -8.62 -3.38 5.18
CA ILE A 123 -7.96 -3.00 6.43
C ILE A 123 -6.49 -2.66 6.17
N GLY A 124 -5.82 -3.45 5.32
CA GLY A 124 -4.45 -3.21 4.90
C GLY A 124 -4.29 -1.83 4.26
N ALA A 125 -5.19 -1.47 3.33
CA ALA A 125 -5.23 -0.18 2.65
C ALA A 125 -5.50 0.97 3.63
N LEU A 126 -6.42 0.80 4.58
CA LEU A 126 -6.76 1.82 5.55
C LEU A 126 -5.58 2.10 6.48
N LEU A 127 -4.93 1.04 6.99
CA LEU A 127 -3.79 1.16 7.88
C LEU A 127 -2.55 1.72 7.16
N THR A 128 -2.19 1.18 6.00
CA THR A 128 -1.06 1.74 5.24
C THR A 128 -1.32 3.16 4.76
N GLY A 129 -2.53 3.46 4.29
CA GLY A 129 -2.91 4.78 3.78
C GLY A 129 -2.96 5.86 4.87
N ILE A 130 -3.56 5.57 6.03
CA ILE A 130 -3.68 6.55 7.13
C ILE A 130 -2.34 6.75 7.84
N ILE A 131 -1.66 5.66 8.21
CA ILE A 131 -0.43 5.74 9.02
C ILE A 131 0.70 6.43 8.25
N SER A 132 0.77 6.23 6.94
CA SER A 132 1.86 6.78 6.11
C SER A 132 1.62 8.23 5.64
N VAL A 133 0.53 8.88 6.08
CA VAL A 133 0.12 10.27 5.77
C VAL A 133 0.59 10.73 4.37
N GLY A 134 0.03 10.11 3.33
CA GLY A 134 0.30 10.46 1.92
C GLY A 134 1.37 9.61 1.21
N PHE A 135 2.49 9.27 1.85
CA PHE A 135 3.56 8.50 1.18
C PHE A 135 3.14 7.06 0.86
N GLY A 136 2.31 6.45 1.71
CA GLY A 136 1.77 5.09 1.51
C GLY A 136 0.53 5.02 0.61
N PHE A 137 0.17 6.10 -0.08
CA PHE A 137 -1.08 6.17 -0.85
C PHE A 137 -1.10 5.20 -2.05
N LEU A 138 0.04 5.02 -2.72
CA LEU A 138 0.15 4.12 -3.86
C LEU A 138 -0.11 2.64 -3.48
N PRO A 139 0.57 2.04 -2.48
CA PRO A 139 0.23 0.69 -2.03
C PRO A 139 -1.18 0.61 -1.43
N ALA A 140 -1.66 1.66 -0.75
CA ALA A 140 -3.02 1.69 -0.20
C ALA A 140 -4.10 1.60 -1.29
N ILE A 141 -3.97 2.32 -2.40
CA ILE A 141 -4.91 2.21 -3.54
C ILE A 141 -4.91 0.79 -4.09
N LEU A 142 -3.74 0.19 -4.26
CA LEU A 142 -3.64 -1.16 -4.83
C LEU A 142 -4.29 -2.19 -3.93
N TYR A 143 -4.08 -2.10 -2.62
CA TYR A 143 -4.80 -2.93 -1.65
C TYR A 143 -6.31 -2.66 -1.66
N LEU A 144 -6.74 -1.40 -1.79
CA LEU A 144 -8.17 -1.07 -1.87
C LEU A 144 -8.82 -1.71 -3.10
N ILE A 145 -8.20 -1.59 -4.27
CA ILE A 145 -8.68 -2.20 -5.52
C ILE A 145 -8.70 -3.73 -5.38
N ALA A 146 -7.64 -4.33 -4.85
CA ALA A 146 -7.58 -5.76 -4.58
C ALA A 146 -8.72 -6.22 -3.65
N GLY A 147 -9.01 -5.46 -2.60
CA GLY A 147 -10.09 -5.73 -1.66
C GLY A 147 -11.48 -5.66 -2.29
N ILE A 148 -11.75 -4.63 -3.11
CA ILE A 148 -13.04 -4.49 -3.81
C ILE A 148 -13.23 -5.64 -4.80
N MET A 149 -12.19 -6.03 -5.54
CA MET A 149 -12.24 -7.17 -6.47
C MET A 149 -12.51 -8.50 -5.73
N ALA A 150 -11.92 -8.68 -4.55
CA ALA A 150 -12.18 -9.85 -3.71
C ALA A 150 -13.66 -9.96 -3.29
N PHE A 151 -14.32 -8.82 -3.01
CA PHE A 151 -15.74 -8.76 -2.66
C PHE A 151 -16.68 -8.89 -3.85
N ALA A 152 -16.31 -8.34 -5.01
CA ALA A 152 -17.13 -8.40 -6.22
C ALA A 152 -17.25 -9.83 -6.79
N ARG A 153 -16.46 -10.78 -6.29
CA ARG A 153 -16.49 -12.17 -6.72
C ARG A 153 -17.77 -12.90 -6.30
N LYS A 154 -18.61 -13.26 -7.28
CA LYS A 154 -19.69 -14.23 -7.10
C LYS A 154 -19.12 -15.66 -6.93
N ALA A 155 -19.74 -16.45 -6.06
CA ALA A 155 -19.39 -17.87 -5.90
C ALA A 155 -19.51 -18.59 -7.26
N PRO A 156 -18.62 -19.56 -7.58
CA PRO A 156 -18.79 -20.37 -8.78
C PRO A 156 -20.19 -20.98 -8.75
N SER A 157 -20.98 -20.80 -9.81
CA SER A 157 -22.23 -21.52 -9.97
C SER A 157 -21.89 -23.01 -9.98
N GLU A 158 -22.39 -23.74 -8.98
CA GLU A 158 -22.44 -25.19 -9.04
C GLU A 158 -23.14 -25.54 -10.37
N SER A 159 -22.39 -26.11 -11.31
CA SER A 159 -23.01 -26.75 -12.46
C SER A 159 -23.88 -27.85 -11.88
N PRO A 160 -25.20 -27.88 -12.10
CA PRO A 160 -25.99 -29.03 -11.70
C PRO A 160 -25.37 -30.24 -12.40
N ALA A 161 -24.91 -31.19 -11.60
CA ALA A 161 -24.49 -32.49 -12.08
C ALA A 161 -25.67 -33.06 -12.87
N TYR A 162 -25.49 -33.23 -14.18
CA TYR A 162 -26.32 -34.13 -14.96
C TYR A 162 -25.70 -35.53 -14.90
#